data_AF-A0A4R1WPS0-F1
#
_entry.id   AF-A0A4R1WPS0-F1
#
_cell.length_a   1.000
_cell.length_b   1.000
_cell.length_c   1.000
_cell.angle_alpha   90.00
_cell.angle_beta   90.00
_cell.angle_gamma   90.00
#
_symmetry.space_group_name_H-M   'P 1'
#
loop_
_entity.id
_entity.type
_entity.pdbx_description
1 polymer ?
#
loop_
_entity_poly.entity_id
_entity_poly.type
_entity_poly.pdbx_seq_one_letter_code
_entity_poly.pdbx_strand_id
1 'polypeptide(L)' 'MATWEEIQEARLREVLELQAAHHRLLAAKEQGVKPDPADVEVARSVKATGLGGIDRVNARDDY' A
#
# COMPACT_ATOMS: atom_id res chain seq x y z
N MET A 1 -25.31 -5.01 9.80
CA MET A 1 -24.37 -3.86 9.80
C MET A 1 -23.07 -4.38 10.33
N ALA A 2 -21.95 -4.07 9.67
CA ALA A 2 -20.65 -4.46 10.20
C ALA A 2 -20.41 -3.72 11.53
N THR A 3 -19.83 -4.42 12.51
CA THR A 3 -19.42 -3.81 13.78
C THR A 3 -18.23 -2.88 13.55
N TRP A 4 -17.98 -1.96 14.50
CA TRP A 4 -16.82 -1.09 14.43
C TRP A 4 -15.50 -1.88 14.37
N GLU A 5 -15.43 -3.02 15.06
CA GLU A 5 -14.26 -3.91 15.07
C GLU A 5 -14.02 -4.53 13.69
N GLU A 6 -15.08 -5.02 13.03
CA GLU A 6 -14.99 -5.56 11.66
C GLU A 6 -14.50 -4.51 10.66
N ILE A 7 -14.89 -3.25 10.83
CA ILE A 7 -14.44 -2.13 10.00
C ILE A 7 -12.95 -1.84 10.23
N GLN A 8 -12.48 -1.88 11.48
CA GLN A 8 -11.07 -1.67 11.80
C GLN A 8 -10.20 -2.82 11.28
N GLU A 9 -10.66 -4.07 11.40
CA GLU A 9 -9.96 -5.24 10.89
C GLU A 9 -9.86 -5.21 9.35
N ALA A 10 -10.94 -4.84 8.67
CA ALA A 10 -10.94 -4.67 7.21
C ALA A 10 -9.94 -3.60 6.76
N ARG A 11 -9.91 -2.45 7.45
CA ARG A 11 -8.93 -1.37 7.17
C ARG A 11 -7.50 -1.80 7.41
N LEU A 12 -7.24 -2.51 8.52
CA LEU A 12 -5.91 -3.01 8.83
C LEU A 12 -5.44 -3.99 7.75
N ARG A 13 -6.33 -4.88 7.32
CA ARG A 13 -6.05 -5.83 6.24
C ARG A 13 -5.72 -5.13 4.93
N GLU A 14 -6.51 -4.13 4.54
CA GLU A 14 -6.24 -3.33 3.35
C GLU A 14 -4.85 -2.66 3.42
N VAL A 15 -4.50 -2.06 4.56
CA VAL A 15 -3.17 -1.45 4.76
C VAL A 15 -2.04 -2.47 4.62
N LEU A 16 -2.19 -3.66 5.22
CA LEU A 16 -1.19 -4.72 5.14
C LEU A 16 -1.02 -5.25 3.70
N GLU A 17 -2.13 -5.39 2.96
CA GLU A 17 -2.09 -5.81 1.56
C GLU A 17 -1.35 -4.77 0.68
N LEU A 18 -1.58 -3.47 0.93
CA LEU A 18 -0.87 -2.39 0.24
C LEU A 18 0.63 -2.37 0.57
N GLN A 19 0.99 -2.54 1.85
CA GLN A 19 2.39 -2.63 2.26
C GLN A 19 3.09 -3.82 1.60
N ALA A 20 2.44 -4.98 1.54
CA ALA A 20 3.00 -6.16 0.88
C ALA A 20 3.24 -5.93 -0.61
N ALA A 21 2.30 -5.31 -1.33
CA ALA A 21 2.48 -4.94 -2.73
C ALA A 21 3.64 -3.96 -2.91
N HIS A 22 3.76 -2.97 -2.03
CA HIS A 22 4.87 -2.01 -2.05
C HIS A 22 6.23 -2.69 -1.88
N HIS A 23 6.37 -3.61 -0.92
CA HIS A 23 7.61 -4.35 -0.72
C HIS A 23 7.98 -5.23 -1.93
N ARG A 24 6.99 -5.87 -2.58
CA ARG A 24 7.25 -6.64 -3.81
C ARG A 24 7.72 -5.75 -4.96
N LEU A 25 7.13 -4.56 -5.12
CA LEU A 25 7.56 -3.59 -6.14
C LEU A 25 8.98 -3.07 -5.87
N LEU A 26 9.31 -2.77 -4.61
CA LEU A 26 10.67 -2.36 -4.22
C LEU A 26 11.67 -3.48 -4.50
N ALA A 27 11.37 -4.72 -4.10
CA ALA A 27 12.24 -5.87 -4.36
C ALA A 27 12.44 -6.08 -5.88
N ALA A 28 11.38 -5.96 -6.68
CA ALA A 28 11.48 -6.07 -8.13
C ALA A 28 12.39 -4.98 -8.72
N LYS A 29 12.28 -3.75 -8.23
CA LYS A 29 13.14 -2.62 -8.62
C LYS A 29 14.60 -2.86 -8.26
N GLU A 30 14.86 -3.33 -7.04
CA GLU A 30 16.23 -3.62 -6.56
C GLU A 30 16.89 -4.76 -7.33
N GLN A 31 16.11 -5.80 -7.67
CA GLN A 31 16.59 -6.94 -8.44
C GLN A 31 16.66 -6.67 -9.95
N GLY A 32 16.17 -5.51 -10.42
CA GLY A 32 16.11 -5.17 -11.84
C GLY A 32 15.16 -6.06 -12.64
N VAL A 33 14.23 -6.75 -11.98
CA VAL A 33 13.23 -7.61 -12.62
C VAL A 33 11.95 -6.84 -12.89
N LYS A 34 11.19 -7.30 -13.89
CA LYS A 34 9.90 -6.70 -14.19
C LYS A 34 8.93 -6.96 -13.02
N PRO A 35 8.31 -5.92 -12.43
CA PRO A 35 7.35 -6.11 -11.35
C PRO A 35 6.10 -6.83 -11.83
N ASP A 36 5.41 -7.50 -10.90
CA ASP A 36 4.14 -8.15 -11.17
C ASP A 36 3.10 -7.10 -11.62
N PRO A 37 2.41 -7.31 -12.76
CA PRO A 37 1.35 -6.41 -13.22
C PRO A 37 0.26 -6.14 -12.18
N ALA A 38 -0.08 -7.13 -11.34
CA ALA A 38 -1.08 -6.97 -10.28
C ALA A 38 -0.64 -5.95 -9.22
N ASP A 39 0.62 -6.01 -8.79
CA ASP A 39 1.17 -5.05 -7.82
C ASP A 39 1.26 -3.64 -8.40
N VAL A 40 1.55 -3.53 -9.71
CA VAL A 40 1.58 -2.25 -10.43
C VAL A 40 0.19 -1.61 -10.49
N GLU A 41 -0.85 -2.39 -10.76
CA GLU A 41 -2.23 -1.89 -10.78
C GLU A 41 -2.73 -1.49 -9.38
N VAL A 42 -2.34 -2.22 -8.34
CA VAL A 42 -2.60 -1.83 -6.94
C VAL A 42 -1.95 -0.46 -6.63
N ALA A 43 -0.67 -0.28 -6.96
CA ALA A 43 0.02 0.99 -6.75
C ALA A 43 -0.58 2.14 -7.57
N ARG A 44 -1.03 1.87 -8.81
CA ARG A 44 -1.72 2.85 -9.66
C ARG A 44 -3.07 3.26 -9.07
N SER A 45 -3.83 2.32 -8.53
CA SER A 45 -5.11 2.56 -7.89
C SER A 45 -4.98 3.41 -6.61
N VAL A 46 -3.94 3.15 -5.79
CA VAL A 46 -3.61 3.97 -4.61
C VAL A 46 -3.22 5.40 -5.02
N LYS A 47 -2.42 5.55 -6.08
CA LYS A 47 -2.06 6.87 -6.63
C LYS A 47 -3.27 7.62 -7.19
N ALA A 48 -4.22 6.91 -7.81
CA ALA A 48 -5.43 7.47 -8.41
C ALA A 48 -6.50 7.88 -7.37
N THR A 49 -6.54 7.21 -6.22
CA THR A 49 -7.47 7.55 -5.13
C THR A 49 -7.07 8.81 -4.35
N GLY A 50 -5.94 9.46 -4.68
CA GLY A 50 -5.54 10.72 -4.06
C GLY A 50 -5.25 10.62 -2.56
N LEU A 51 -5.05 9.40 -2.04
CA LEU A 51 -4.65 9.11 -0.67
C LEU A 51 -3.17 9.47 -0.44
N GLY A 52 -2.79 10.71 -0.73
CA GLY A 52 -1.52 11.32 -0.30
C GLY A 52 -1.34 11.40 1.23
N GLY A 53 -2.17 10.68 2.00
CA GLY A 53 -2.10 10.53 3.44
C GLY A 53 -1.45 9.23 3.92
N ILE A 54 -1.21 8.24 3.05
CA ILE A 54 -0.50 7.01 3.48
C ILE A 54 0.99 7.31 3.74
N ASP A 55 1.58 8.26 2.98
CA ASP A 55 2.94 8.75 3.22
C ASP A 55 3.10 9.42 4.60
N ARG A 56 2.04 9.93 5.24
CA ARG A 56 2.14 10.55 6.57
C ARG A 56 2.22 9.56 7.72
N VAL A 57 1.89 8.28 7.50
CA VAL A 57 1.92 7.28 8.59
C VAL A 57 3.37 6.82 8.86
N ASN A 58 4.28 6.95 7.88
CA ASN A 58 5.69 6.54 8.01
C ASN A 58 6.72 7.60 7.60
N ALA A 59 6.33 8.80 7.12
CA ALA A 59 7.28 9.90 6.94
C ALA A 59 7.71 10.45 8.30
N ARG A 60 8.93 10.12 8.68
CA ARG A 60 9.66 10.81 9.75
C ARG A 60 9.87 12.26 9.27
N ASP A 61 9.39 13.22 10.04
CA ASP A 61 9.26 14.65 9.69
C ASP A 61 10.60 15.42 9.62
N ASP A 62 11.71 14.72 9.40
CA ASP A 62 13.08 15.20 9.52
C ASP A 62 13.94 14.81 8.29
N TYR A 63 13.67 15.40 7.11
CA TYR A 63 14.69 15.61 6.06
C TYR A 63 14.34 16.73 5.08
#